data_AF-A0A7V6ECH3-F1
#
_entry.id   AF-A0A7V6ECH3-F1
#
_cell.length_a   1.000
_cell.length_b   1.000
_cell.length_c   1.000
_cell.angle_alpha   90.00
_cell.angle_beta   90.00
_cell.angle_gamma   90.00
#
_symmetry.space_group_name_H-M   'P 1'
#
loop_
_entity.id
_entity.type
_entity.pdbx_description
1 polymer ?
#
loop_
_entity_poly.entity_id
_entity_poly.type
_entity_poly.pdbx_seq_one_letter_code
_entity_poly.pdbx_strand_id
1 'polypeptide(L)'
;MFAGMLGGWEIVLILVVVLLMFGAKRLPELARGLGQGIKEFKKATRDVTDELNSALDDHPGSNHHYTPPGRPLNEPTQNHNQVSSAASTDTAQTPNSNPKP
;
A
#
# COMPACT_ATOMS: atom_id res chain seq x y z
N MET A 1 25.19 25.65 18.48
CA MET A 1 24.00 26.13 17.77
C MET A 1 24.41 26.88 16.50
N PHE A 2 24.78 26.17 15.43
CA PHE A 2 25.17 26.81 14.14
C PHE A 2 24.79 25.98 12.88
N ALA A 3 24.51 24.67 13.01
CA ALA A 3 24.29 23.79 11.86
C ALA A 3 23.01 24.08 11.04
N GLY A 4 21.96 24.67 11.65
CA GLY A 4 20.71 24.98 10.95
C GLY A 4 20.74 26.24 10.07
N MET A 5 21.62 27.21 10.38
CA MET A 5 21.77 28.44 9.59
C MET A 5 22.72 28.28 8.40
N LEU A 6 23.60 27.28 8.42
CA LEU A 6 24.62 27.08 7.37
C LEU A 6 24.03 26.51 6.07
N GLY A 7 23.00 25.65 6.14
CA GLY A 7 22.47 24.99 4.93
C GLY A 7 21.81 25.94 3.92
N GLY A 8 21.05 26.93 4.40
CA GLY A 8 20.35 27.87 3.52
C GLY A 8 21.28 28.93 2.93
N TRP A 9 22.20 29.46 3.74
CA TRP A 9 23.12 30.53 3.33
C TRP A 9 24.15 30.04 2.28
N GLU A 10 24.69 28.84 2.43
CA GLU A 10 25.62 28.26 1.46
C GLU A 10 24.99 28.16 0.05
N ILE A 11 23.73 27.70 -0.02
CA ILE A 11 23.00 27.57 -1.28
C ILE A 11 22.78 28.95 -1.93
N VAL A 12 22.45 29.97 -1.13
CA VAL A 12 22.30 31.34 -1.61
C VAL A 12 23.63 31.86 -2.17
N LEU A 13 24.75 31.64 -1.49
CA LEU A 13 26.08 32.04 -1.97
C LEU A 13 26.43 31.36 -3.31
N ILE A 14 26.21 30.06 -3.43
CA ILE A 14 26.46 29.32 -4.68
C ILE A 14 25.57 29.88 -5.79
N LEU A 15 24.29 30.12 -5.51
CA LEU A 15 23.38 30.74 -6.48
C LEU A 15 23.88 32.12 -6.92
N VAL A 16 24.36 32.96 -6.01
CA VAL A 16 24.90 34.28 -6.35
C VAL A 16 26.10 34.16 -7.30
N VAL A 17 27.04 33.25 -7.04
CA VAL A 17 28.20 33.02 -7.93
C VAL A 17 27.74 32.56 -9.32
N VAL A 18 26.81 31.60 -9.38
CA VAL A 18 26.23 31.10 -10.65
C VAL A 18 25.48 32.22 -11.37
N LEU A 19 24.74 33.07 -10.66
CA LEU A 19 24.05 34.24 -11.21
C LEU A 19 25.02 35.30 -11.71
N LEU A 20 26.21 35.44 -11.15
CA LEU A 20 27.25 36.35 -11.66
C LEU A 20 27.90 35.80 -12.94
N MET A 21 28.14 34.49 -13.01
CA MET A 21 28.69 33.85 -14.21
C MET A 21 27.71 33.80 -15.38
N PHE A 22 26.46 33.40 -15.11
CA PHE A 22 25.45 33.21 -16.15
C PHE A 22 24.50 34.41 -16.29
N GLY A 23 24.36 35.25 -15.28
CA GLY A 23 23.41 36.37 -15.25
C GLY A 23 22.03 35.98 -14.70
N ALA A 24 21.38 36.90 -13.98
CA ALA A 24 20.04 36.71 -13.41
C ALA A 24 18.94 36.41 -14.46
N LYS A 25 19.15 36.74 -15.73
CA LYS A 25 18.20 36.46 -16.82
C LYS A 25 18.33 35.05 -17.41
N ARG A 26 19.52 34.41 -17.32
CA ARG A 26 19.75 33.11 -17.96
C ARG A 26 19.23 31.94 -17.15
N LEU A 27 19.31 32.00 -15.82
CA LEU A 27 18.76 30.94 -14.96
C LEU A 27 17.26 30.68 -15.17
N PRO A 28 16.37 31.70 -15.16
CA PRO A 28 14.94 31.49 -15.40
C PRO A 28 14.62 31.11 -16.86
N GLU A 29 15.44 31.56 -17.83
CA GLU A 29 15.30 31.19 -19.24
C GLU A 29 15.60 29.70 -19.45
N LEU A 30 16.70 29.19 -18.87
CA LEU A 30 17.06 27.78 -18.88
C LEU A 30 16.03 26.92 -18.11
N ALA A 31 15.60 27.37 -16.93
CA ALA A 31 14.59 26.67 -16.15
C ALA A 31 13.24 26.56 -16.88
N ARG A 32 12.83 27.61 -17.61
CA ARG A 32 11.62 27.58 -18.45
C ARG A 32 11.74 26.57 -19.57
N GLY A 33 12.85 26.56 -20.30
CA GLY A 33 13.07 25.60 -21.39
C GLY A 33 13.13 24.15 -20.90
N LEU A 34 13.88 23.89 -19.82
CA LEU A 34 13.95 22.57 -19.20
C LEU A 34 12.58 22.13 -18.64
N GLY A 35 11.86 23.04 -17.98
CA GLY A 35 10.55 22.77 -17.40
C GLY A 35 9.49 22.44 -18.45
N GLN A 36 9.51 23.12 -19.59
CA GLN A 36 8.68 22.75 -20.75
C GLN A 36 9.05 21.34 -21.24
N GLY A 37 10.32 21.09 -21.55
CA GLY A 37 10.77 19.78 -22.03
C GLY A 37 10.39 18.62 -21.09
N ILE A 38 10.56 18.78 -19.77
CA ILE A 38 10.13 17.79 -18.78
C ILE A 38 8.61 17.61 -18.77
N LYS A 39 7.84 18.70 -18.92
CA LYS A 39 6.36 18.65 -18.98
C LYS A 39 5.87 17.91 -20.21
N GLU A 40 6.41 18.23 -21.39
CA GLU A 40 6.08 17.53 -22.64
C GLU A 40 6.49 16.06 -22.58
N PHE A 41 7.69 15.76 -22.06
CA PHE A 41 8.15 14.39 -21.86
C PHE A 41 7.20 13.59 -20.96
N LYS A 42 6.86 14.13 -19.78
CA LYS A 42 5.93 13.48 -18.84
C LYS A 42 4.54 13.28 -19.44
N LYS A 43 4.08 14.19 -20.30
CA LYS A 43 2.81 14.04 -21.01
C LYS A 43 2.89 12.88 -22.01
N ALA A 44 3.90 12.87 -22.87
CA ALA A 44 4.09 11.78 -23.84
C ALA A 44 4.22 10.42 -23.16
N THR A 45 4.97 10.33 -22.05
CA THR A 45 5.08 9.08 -21.28
C THR A 45 3.73 8.64 -20.70
N ARG A 46 2.91 9.56 -20.20
CA ARG A 46 1.57 9.24 -19.69
C ARG A 46 0.65 8.76 -20.80
N ASP A 47 0.60 9.48 -21.91
CA ASP A 47 -0.27 9.13 -23.04
C ASP A 47 0.05 7.71 -23.55
N VAL A 48 1.33 7.36 -23.68
CA VAL A 48 1.79 6.01 -24.05
C VAL A 48 1.42 4.97 -22.99
N THR A 49 1.58 5.30 -21.70
CA THR A 49 1.23 4.40 -20.59
C THR A 49 -0.28 4.12 -20.55
N ASP A 50 -1.10 5.15 -20.76
CA ASP A 50 -2.56 5.04 -20.75
C ASP A 50 -3.05 4.23 -21.97
N GLU A 51 -2.42 4.39 -23.14
CA GLU A 51 -2.70 3.59 -24.35
C GLU A 51 -2.33 2.11 -24.17
N LEU A 52 -1.16 1.83 -23.57
CA LEU A 52 -0.74 0.47 -23.21
C LEU A 52 -1.72 -0.20 -22.23
N ASN A 53 -2.13 0.51 -21.18
CA ASN A 53 -3.11 -0.01 -20.23
C ASN A 53 -4.47 -0.25 -20.89
N SER A 54 -4.93 0.66 -21.75
CA SER A 54 -6.21 0.52 -22.47
C SER A 54 -6.18 -0.67 -23.44
N ALA A 55 -5.04 -0.94 -24.09
CA ALA A 55 -4.86 -2.10 -24.97
C ALA A 55 -4.79 -3.43 -24.21
N LEU A 56 -4.36 -3.40 -22.94
CA LEU A 56 -4.37 -4.56 -22.04
C LEU A 56 -5.77 -4.83 -21.44
N ASP A 57 -6.61 -3.79 -21.34
CA ASP A 57 -7.98 -3.84 -20.80
C ASP A 57 -9.07 -4.17 -21.85
N ASP A 58 -8.74 -4.37 -23.13
CA ASP A 58 -9.70 -4.76 -24.20
C ASP A 58 -10.15 -6.25 -24.13
N HIS A 59 -10.15 -6.84 -22.93
CA HIS A 59 -11.04 -7.95 -22.60
C HIS A 59 -12.29 -7.37 -21.92
N PRO A 60 -13.48 -7.47 -22.53
CA PRO A 60 -14.71 -6.95 -21.94
C PRO A 60 -15.07 -7.78 -20.71
N GLY A 61 -14.61 -7.38 -19.51
CA GLY A 61 -15.01 -8.09 -18.30
C GLY A 61 -14.27 -7.86 -16.98
N SER A 62 -13.34 -6.92 -16.83
CA SER A 62 -12.62 -6.85 -15.56
C SER A 62 -12.32 -5.44 -15.03
N ASN A 63 -13.37 -4.80 -14.52
CA ASN A 63 -13.23 -3.99 -13.30
C ASN A 63 -12.75 -4.92 -12.17
N HIS A 64 -11.45 -5.11 -12.02
CA HIS A 64 -10.88 -5.89 -10.91
C HIS A 64 -10.98 -5.09 -9.61
N HIS A 65 -12.18 -5.06 -9.03
CA HIS A 65 -12.33 -5.06 -7.59
C HIS A 65 -11.84 -6.44 -7.11
N TYR A 66 -10.66 -6.49 -6.49
CA TYR A 66 -10.17 -7.71 -5.85
C TYR A 66 -11.01 -7.99 -4.59
N THR A 67 -12.13 -8.70 -4.75
CA THR A 67 -12.70 -9.50 -3.67
C THR A 67 -12.10 -10.90 -3.81
N PRO A 68 -11.32 -11.38 -2.82
CA PRO A 68 -10.76 -12.73 -2.88
C PRO A 68 -11.88 -13.77 -3.11
N PRO A 69 -11.73 -14.69 -4.09
CA PRO A 69 -12.72 -15.73 -4.33
C PRO A 69 -12.86 -16.59 -3.07
N GLY A 70 -14.11 -16.76 -2.62
CA GLY A 70 -14.46 -17.49 -1.41
C GLY A 70 -13.83 -18.88 -1.42
N ARG A 71 -13.18 -19.24 -0.30
CA ARG A 71 -12.88 -20.65 -0.03
C ARG A 71 -14.22 -21.39 0.06
N PRO A 72 -14.42 -22.53 -0.62
CA PRO A 72 -15.51 -23.42 -0.27
C PRO A 72 -15.23 -23.94 1.13
N LEU A 73 -15.92 -23.38 2.14
CA LEU A 73 -15.96 -23.96 3.46
C LEU A 73 -16.99 -25.09 3.42
N ASN A 74 -16.63 -26.21 2.81
CA ASN A 74 -17.19 -27.50 3.20
C ASN A 74 -16.59 -27.89 4.56
N GLU A 75 -16.90 -27.10 5.59
CA GLU A 75 -16.79 -27.54 6.97
C GLU A 75 -18.17 -28.03 7.42
N PRO A 76 -18.30 -29.30 7.82
CA PRO A 76 -19.57 -29.96 8.05
C PRO A 76 -20.36 -29.28 9.17
N THR A 77 -21.52 -28.72 8.81
CA THR A 77 -22.63 -28.54 9.74
C THR A 77 -23.18 -29.92 10.11
N GLN A 78 -22.86 -30.42 11.31
CA GLN A 78 -23.78 -31.35 11.97
C GLN A 78 -23.88 -31.03 13.45
N ASN A 79 -24.77 -30.08 13.71
CA ASN A 79 -25.56 -29.99 14.92
C ASN A 79 -26.24 -31.35 15.15
N HIS A 80 -25.88 -32.05 16.23
CA HIS A 80 -26.56 -33.26 16.67
C HIS A 80 -27.02 -33.07 18.12
N ASN A 81 -27.97 -32.18 18.32
CA ASN A 81 -28.82 -32.24 19.50
C ASN A 81 -29.97 -33.22 19.25
N GLN A 82 -30.05 -34.18 20.16
CA GLN A 82 -31.25 -34.91 20.61
C GLN A 82 -31.64 -36.25 19.96
N VAL A 83 -31.57 -37.26 20.86
CA VAL A 83 -32.56 -38.32 21.09
C VAL A 83 -32.34 -39.65 20.37
N SER A 84 -31.60 -40.53 21.06
CA SER A 84 -31.80 -41.99 21.19
C SER A 84 -30.49 -42.58 21.70
N SER A 85 -30.39 -43.57 22.58
CA SER A 85 -31.32 -44.38 23.35
C SER A 85 -30.43 -45.27 24.22
N ALA A 86 -30.92 -45.63 25.40
CA ALA A 86 -30.51 -46.78 26.20
C ALA A 86 -29.11 -46.75 26.88
N ALA A 87 -29.16 -46.96 28.20
CA ALA A 87 -28.26 -47.82 28.99
C ALA A 87 -26.76 -47.84 28.60
N SER A 88 -25.83 -47.49 29.48
CA SER A 88 -25.55 -48.29 30.68
C SER A 88 -24.62 -47.51 31.60
N THR A 89 -24.97 -47.53 32.89
CA THR A 89 -24.07 -47.67 34.04
C THR A 89 -22.70 -48.25 33.69
N ASP A 90 -21.59 -47.60 34.05
CA ASP A 90 -20.55 -48.24 34.88
C ASP A 90 -19.39 -47.29 35.30
N THR A 91 -19.18 -47.23 36.61
CA THR A 91 -17.88 -47.18 37.32
C THR A 91 -16.89 -46.01 37.16
N ALA A 92 -16.77 -45.24 38.28
CA ALA A 92 -15.55 -44.75 38.96
C ALA A 92 -14.56 -43.84 38.18
N GLN A 93 -13.83 -42.89 38.75
CA GLN A 93 -13.56 -42.35 40.08
C GLN A 93 -12.64 -41.13 39.82
N THR A 94 -12.86 -39.99 40.48
CA THR A 94 -11.74 -39.30 41.14
C THR A 94 -12.26 -38.67 42.43
N PRO A 95 -11.65 -38.94 43.60
CA PRO A 95 -12.20 -38.57 44.89
C PRO A 95 -11.99 -37.08 45.19
N ASN A 96 -13.08 -36.39 45.55
CA ASN A 96 -13.06 -35.11 46.23
C ASN A 96 -12.81 -35.35 47.72
N SER A 97 -11.61 -35.01 48.20
CA SER A 97 -11.22 -35.17 49.61
C SER A 97 -11.86 -34.10 50.49
N ASN A 98 -12.83 -34.55 51.28
CA ASN A 98 -13.50 -33.88 52.41
C ASN A 98 -12.53 -33.30 53.46
N PRO A 99 -12.83 -32.15 54.11
CA PRO A 99 -12.22 -31.78 55.38
C PRO A 99 -13.22 -31.90 56.56
N LYS A 100 -12.84 -32.62 57.63
CA LYS A 100 -13.28 -32.38 59.04
C LYS A 100 -12.64 -33.38 60.01
N PRO A 101 -12.66 -33.20 61.36
CA PRO A 101 -13.55 -32.38 62.20
C PRO A 101 -13.09 -30.96 62.53
#